data_AF-A0A970MBG7-F1
#
_entry.id   AF-A0A970MBG7-F1
#
_cell.length_a   1.000
_cell.length_b   1.000
_cell.length_c   1.000
_cell.angle_alpha   90.00
_cell.angle_beta   90.00
_cell.angle_gamma   90.00
#
_symmetry.space_group_name_H-M   'P 1'
#
loop_
_entity.id
_entity.type
_entity.pdbx_description
1 polymer ?
#
loop_
_entity_poly.entity_id
_entity_poly.type
_entity_poly.pdbx_seq_one_letter_code
_entity_poly.pdbx_strand_id
1 'polypeptide(L)'
;MSMFCYQCQETAKNSGCTVRGVCGKNEVVAKLQDLLIYTLKGISNIVVKGKVDISNLSKTNYEVLNSLFMTITNANFDDKQIEDQNKKMIALRDELKESVDVGDLHDAAIFTVDSRESMLEKADSVGVLATENEDVRSLREMITYGLKGMAAYAEHANNIGKEDLVINAFIYEALASTLDDSLTADDLVTLTLKTGEHGVKVMALLDEANTSRFGNPEITQVNIGVRKNPAILISGHDLTDLEQLLEQTKGTGVDVYTHSEMLPAHYYPAFKKYDHFAGNYGNAWWKQLDE
;
A
#
# COMPACT_ATOMS: atom_id res chain seq x y z
N MET A 1 4.63 10.90 -23.51
CA MET A 1 4.67 9.55 -22.92
C MET A 1 3.26 9.25 -22.44
N SER A 2 2.76 8.03 -22.57
CA SER A 2 1.39 7.72 -22.14
C SER A 2 1.32 7.44 -20.63
N MET A 3 2.44 6.99 -20.03
CA MET A 3 2.60 6.86 -18.58
C MET A 3 4.08 7.04 -18.20
N PHE A 4 4.39 7.09 -16.91
CA PHE A 4 5.74 6.86 -16.40
C PHE A 4 5.68 6.16 -15.04
N CYS A 5 6.30 4.99 -14.92
CA CYS A 5 6.36 4.27 -13.64
C CYS A 5 7.67 3.49 -13.53
N TYR A 6 8.36 3.62 -12.39
CA TYR A 6 9.64 2.95 -12.12
C TYR A 6 9.76 2.34 -10.72
N GLN A 7 8.63 2.09 -10.05
CA GLN A 7 8.63 1.68 -8.64
C GLN A 7 9.03 0.21 -8.39
N CYS A 8 9.15 -0.62 -9.44
CA CYS A 8 9.51 -2.03 -9.30
C CYS A 8 10.82 -2.37 -10.02
N GLN A 9 11.47 -3.43 -9.54
CA GLN A 9 12.77 -3.88 -10.04
C GLN A 9 12.73 -4.26 -11.54
N GLU A 10 11.59 -4.74 -12.03
CA GLU A 10 11.40 -5.15 -13.43
C GLU A 10 11.09 -3.99 -14.38
N THR A 11 11.19 -2.73 -13.91
CA THR A 11 10.87 -1.57 -14.74
C THR A 11 11.65 -1.58 -16.06
N ALA A 12 10.99 -1.18 -17.14
CA ALA A 12 11.54 -1.28 -18.49
C ALA A 12 12.90 -0.57 -18.57
N LYS A 13 13.91 -1.31 -19.06
CA LYS A 13 15.31 -0.86 -19.24
C LYS A 13 15.96 -0.35 -17.95
N ASN A 14 15.44 -0.72 -16.77
CA ASN A 14 15.86 -0.17 -15.49
C ASN A 14 15.78 1.39 -15.46
N SER A 15 14.83 1.97 -16.20
CA SER A 15 14.65 3.43 -16.30
C SER A 15 13.22 3.86 -16.04
N GLY A 16 12.23 3.15 -16.60
CA GLY A 16 10.83 3.54 -16.49
C GLY A 16 9.96 2.90 -17.56
N CYS A 17 8.78 2.43 -17.16
CA CYS A 17 7.74 1.98 -18.08
C CYS A 17 6.99 3.19 -18.62
N THR A 18 7.05 3.43 -19.95
CA THR A 18 6.52 4.66 -20.58
C THR A 18 5.33 4.46 -21.52
N VAL A 19 4.94 3.20 -21.77
CA VAL A 19 3.82 2.82 -22.65
C VAL A 19 2.87 1.86 -21.93
N ARG A 20 3.43 0.78 -21.39
CA ARG A 20 2.76 -0.20 -20.54
C ARG A 20 3.77 -0.72 -19.52
N GLY A 21 3.32 -1.01 -18.30
CA GLY A 21 4.14 -1.66 -17.28
C GLY A 21 4.52 -3.08 -17.70
N VAL A 22 5.75 -3.51 -17.36
CA VAL A 22 6.18 -4.92 -17.51
C VAL A 22 5.25 -5.85 -16.72
N CYS A 23 4.77 -5.39 -15.56
CA CYS A 23 3.74 -6.04 -14.76
C CYS A 23 2.32 -6.08 -15.38
N GLY A 24 2.15 -5.58 -16.60
CA GLY A 24 0.86 -5.55 -17.30
C GLY A 24 0.02 -4.29 -17.06
N LYS A 25 0.39 -3.44 -16.09
CA LYS A 25 -0.29 -2.16 -15.76
C LYS A 25 -0.42 -1.27 -17.00
N ASN A 26 -1.64 -0.91 -17.36
CA ASN A 26 -1.91 -0.05 -18.51
C ASN A 26 -1.78 1.44 -18.14
N GLU A 27 -1.83 2.31 -19.16
CA GLU A 27 -1.77 3.77 -19.00
C GLU A 27 -2.82 4.32 -18.03
N VAL A 28 -4.08 3.89 -18.17
CA VAL A 28 -5.20 4.41 -17.39
C VAL A 28 -5.00 4.11 -15.90
N VAL A 29 -4.66 2.87 -15.56
CA VAL A 29 -4.36 2.46 -14.19
C VAL A 29 -3.16 3.24 -13.64
N ALA A 30 -2.10 3.43 -14.44
CA ALA A 30 -0.95 4.21 -14.02
C ALA A 30 -1.33 5.66 -13.68
N LYS A 31 -2.07 6.33 -14.58
CA LYS A 31 -2.55 7.71 -14.37
C LYS A 31 -3.45 7.86 -13.15
N LEU A 32 -4.40 6.93 -12.96
CA LEU A 32 -5.29 6.95 -11.79
C LEU A 32 -4.53 6.70 -10.48
N GLN A 33 -3.49 5.87 -10.49
CA GLN A 33 -2.60 5.69 -9.32
C GLN A 33 -1.77 6.95 -9.05
N ASP A 34 -1.27 7.63 -10.08
CA ASP A 34 -0.53 8.89 -9.92
C ASP A 34 -1.43 9.99 -9.33
N LEU A 35 -2.67 10.13 -9.83
CA LEU A 35 -3.65 11.06 -9.27
C LEU A 35 -4.02 10.72 -7.82
N LEU A 36 -4.15 9.43 -7.50
CA LEU A 36 -4.46 8.99 -6.14
C LEU A 36 -3.35 9.42 -5.19
N ILE A 37 -2.08 9.11 -5.51
CA ILE A 37 -0.92 9.53 -4.72
C ILE A 37 -0.88 11.06 -4.58
N TYR A 38 -1.13 11.81 -5.66
CA TYR A 38 -1.18 13.26 -5.61
C TYR A 38 -2.27 13.77 -4.64
N THR A 39 -3.45 13.15 -4.66
CA THR A 39 -4.55 13.45 -3.72
C THR A 39 -4.15 13.18 -2.27
N LEU A 40 -3.46 12.06 -2.00
CA LEU A 40 -2.98 11.74 -0.65
C LEU A 40 -1.95 12.77 -0.15
N LYS A 41 -1.05 13.24 -1.03
CA LYS A 41 -0.14 14.35 -0.72
C LYS A 41 -0.91 15.64 -0.41
N GLY A 42 -2.03 15.89 -1.10
CA GLY A 42 -2.95 17.00 -0.81
C GLY A 42 -3.61 16.92 0.57
N ILE A 43 -4.16 15.77 0.93
CA ILE A 43 -4.70 15.52 2.28
C ILE A 43 -3.62 15.75 3.33
N SER A 44 -2.43 15.22 3.08
CA SER A 44 -1.28 15.37 3.97
C SER A 44 -0.86 16.82 4.16
N ASN A 45 -0.87 17.62 3.08
CA ASN A 45 -0.59 19.05 3.14
C ASN A 45 -1.58 19.78 4.05
N ILE A 46 -2.88 19.43 3.98
CA ILE A 46 -3.93 19.98 4.84
C ILE A 46 -3.72 19.56 6.31
N VAL A 47 -3.50 18.27 6.57
CA VAL A 47 -3.26 17.74 7.93
C VAL A 47 -2.09 18.45 8.60
N VAL A 48 -0.96 18.56 7.89
CA VAL A 48 0.28 19.15 8.43
C VAL A 48 0.14 20.66 8.62
N LYS A 49 -0.29 21.41 7.60
CA LYS A 49 -0.43 22.88 7.71
C LYS A 49 -1.53 23.27 8.71
N GLY A 50 -2.65 22.55 8.68
CA GLY A 50 -3.78 22.75 9.59
C GLY A 50 -3.54 22.25 11.01
N LYS A 51 -2.43 21.54 11.27
CA LYS A 51 -2.13 20.89 12.55
C LYS A 51 -3.30 20.04 13.06
N VAL A 52 -3.93 19.31 12.15
CA VAL A 52 -5.10 18.51 12.45
C VAL A 52 -4.70 17.37 13.38
N ASP A 53 -5.48 17.17 14.44
CA ASP A 53 -5.28 16.05 15.34
C ASP A 53 -5.67 14.73 14.67
N ILE A 54 -4.64 13.93 14.36
CA ILE A 54 -4.75 12.67 13.63
C ILE A 54 -5.57 11.62 14.39
N SER A 55 -5.70 11.74 15.73
CA SER A 55 -6.57 10.85 16.51
C SER A 55 -8.05 11.00 16.17
N ASN A 56 -8.46 12.16 15.61
CA ASN A 56 -9.82 12.40 15.14
C ASN A 56 -10.02 11.96 13.67
N LEU A 57 -8.99 11.43 13.01
CA LEU A 57 -8.98 11.10 11.60
C LEU A 57 -8.98 9.58 11.33
N SER A 58 -9.46 8.75 12.26
CA SER A 58 -9.41 7.27 12.14
C SER A 58 -9.84 6.74 10.76
N LYS A 59 -10.97 7.23 10.21
CA LYS A 59 -11.41 6.89 8.86
C LYS A 59 -10.39 7.32 7.80
N THR A 60 -9.96 8.57 7.81
CA THR A 60 -8.99 9.10 6.84
C THR A 60 -7.64 8.39 6.93
N ASN A 61 -7.17 8.06 8.14
CA ASN A 61 -5.94 7.32 8.36
C ASN A 61 -5.99 5.97 7.65
N TYR A 62 -7.05 5.19 7.89
CA TYR A 62 -7.26 3.91 7.20
C TYR A 62 -7.29 4.08 5.68
N GLU A 63 -8.04 5.07 5.18
CA GLU A 63 -8.16 5.28 3.73
C GLU A 63 -6.86 5.72 3.07
N VAL A 64 -6.00 6.46 3.76
CA VAL A 64 -4.67 6.84 3.28
C VAL A 64 -3.77 5.60 3.19
N LEU A 65 -3.78 4.73 4.20
CA LEU A 65 -3.01 3.47 4.18
C LEU A 65 -3.46 2.57 3.02
N ASN A 66 -4.76 2.31 2.92
CA ASN A 66 -5.34 1.50 1.84
C ASN A 66 -5.05 2.09 0.45
N SER A 67 -5.13 3.42 0.31
CA SER A 67 -4.82 4.09 -0.96
C SER A 67 -3.34 3.98 -1.34
N LEU A 68 -2.41 4.00 -0.37
CA LEU A 68 -1.00 3.74 -0.62
C LEU A 68 -0.78 2.29 -1.04
N PHE A 69 -1.36 1.33 -0.30
CA PHE A 69 -1.21 -0.10 -0.56
C PHE A 69 -1.76 -0.49 -1.93
N MET A 70 -2.97 -0.04 -2.31
CA MET A 70 -3.56 -0.39 -3.60
C MET A 70 -2.74 0.07 -4.82
N THR A 71 -1.78 0.99 -4.64
CA THR A 71 -0.87 1.46 -5.68
C THR A 71 0.49 0.72 -5.71
N ILE A 72 0.70 -0.27 -4.85
CA ILE A 72 1.84 -1.17 -4.91
C ILE A 72 1.77 -2.03 -6.19
N THR A 73 2.94 -2.45 -6.67
CA THR A 73 3.06 -3.34 -7.82
C THR A 73 2.30 -4.63 -7.60
N ASN A 74 1.47 -5.01 -8.58
CA ASN A 74 0.63 -6.21 -8.55
C ASN A 74 -0.48 -6.22 -7.48
N ALA A 75 -0.82 -5.08 -6.87
CA ALA A 75 -1.91 -4.98 -5.89
C ALA A 75 -3.29 -4.80 -6.56
N ASN A 76 -3.46 -3.75 -7.39
CA ASN A 76 -4.75 -3.47 -8.02
C ASN A 76 -4.59 -3.00 -9.48
N PHE A 77 -5.29 -3.67 -10.38
CA PHE A 77 -5.35 -3.36 -11.83
C PHE A 77 -6.75 -2.95 -12.30
N ASP A 78 -7.72 -2.87 -11.38
CA ASP A 78 -9.10 -2.47 -11.64
C ASP A 78 -9.17 -0.93 -11.64
N ASP A 79 -9.27 -0.36 -12.84
CA ASP A 79 -9.32 1.09 -13.01
C ASP A 79 -10.56 1.73 -12.38
N LYS A 80 -11.70 1.01 -12.33
CA LYS A 80 -12.94 1.52 -11.72
C LYS A 80 -12.79 1.64 -10.22
N GLN A 81 -12.17 0.66 -9.55
CA GLN A 81 -11.91 0.73 -8.11
C GLN A 81 -10.96 1.88 -7.76
N ILE A 82 -9.91 2.10 -8.55
CA ILE A 82 -8.96 3.20 -8.32
C ILE A 82 -9.63 4.54 -8.62
N GLU A 83 -10.50 4.64 -9.63
CA GLU A 83 -11.31 5.83 -9.91
C GLU A 83 -12.25 6.15 -8.75
N ASP A 84 -12.93 5.15 -8.19
CA ASP A 84 -13.83 5.33 -7.05
C ASP A 84 -13.07 5.73 -5.78
N GLN A 85 -11.88 5.16 -5.56
CA GLN A 85 -11.02 5.60 -4.47
C GLN A 85 -10.55 7.04 -4.65
N ASN A 86 -10.18 7.47 -5.88
CA ASN A 86 -9.86 8.87 -6.15
C ASN A 86 -11.02 9.80 -5.77
N LYS A 87 -12.25 9.49 -6.19
CA LYS A 87 -13.45 10.29 -5.83
C LYS A 87 -13.64 10.38 -4.33
N LYS A 88 -13.48 9.25 -3.63
CA LYS A 88 -13.59 9.18 -2.16
C LYS A 88 -12.52 10.02 -1.46
N MET A 89 -11.26 9.91 -1.89
CA MET A 89 -10.16 10.66 -1.29
C MET A 89 -10.24 12.16 -1.58
N ILE A 90 -10.69 12.55 -2.78
CA ILE A 90 -10.93 13.96 -3.12
C ILE A 90 -12.05 14.54 -2.24
N ALA A 91 -13.16 13.80 -2.05
CA ALA A 91 -14.23 14.24 -1.15
C ALA A 91 -13.75 14.39 0.31
N LEU A 92 -12.97 13.42 0.81
CA LEU A 92 -12.37 13.50 2.15
C LEU A 92 -11.40 14.68 2.29
N ARG A 93 -10.60 14.95 1.26
CA ARG A 93 -9.68 16.09 1.20
C ARG A 93 -10.43 17.41 1.28
N ASP A 94 -11.52 17.54 0.52
CA ASP A 94 -12.31 18.77 0.46
C ASP A 94 -13.06 19.01 1.78
N GLU A 95 -13.64 17.97 2.39
CA GLU A 95 -14.22 18.04 3.74
C GLU A 95 -13.18 18.46 4.79
N LEU A 96 -11.98 17.86 4.74
CA LEU A 96 -10.91 18.20 5.67
C LEU A 96 -10.43 19.65 5.48
N LYS A 97 -10.34 20.13 4.23
CA LYS A 97 -9.97 21.51 3.93
C LYS A 97 -10.95 22.51 4.56
N GLU A 98 -12.25 22.23 4.54
CA GLU A 98 -13.27 23.10 5.16
C GLU A 98 -13.16 23.15 6.68
N SER A 99 -12.53 22.15 7.30
CA SER A 99 -12.34 22.07 8.76
C SER A 99 -11.13 22.85 9.29
N VAL A 100 -10.30 23.43 8.41
CA VAL A 100 -9.09 24.16 8.79
C VAL A 100 -9.08 25.58 8.24
N ASP A 101 -8.59 26.53 9.03
CA ASP A 101 -8.37 27.92 8.59
C ASP A 101 -6.89 28.15 8.26
N VAL A 102 -6.47 27.65 7.09
CA VAL A 102 -5.10 27.80 6.59
C VAL A 102 -5.07 28.27 5.14
N GLY A 103 -4.29 29.31 4.88
CA GLY A 103 -3.98 29.78 3.54
C GLY A 103 -2.82 29.01 2.90
N ASP A 104 -2.54 29.33 1.63
CA ASP A 104 -1.34 28.83 0.92
C ASP A 104 -1.29 27.29 0.79
N LEU A 105 -2.44 26.65 0.55
CA LEU A 105 -2.49 25.21 0.28
C LEU A 105 -1.91 24.89 -1.10
N HIS A 106 -1.18 23.77 -1.20
CA HIS A 106 -0.63 23.29 -2.47
C HIS A 106 -1.75 22.90 -3.45
N ASP A 107 -1.51 22.93 -4.76
CA ASP A 107 -2.51 22.51 -5.78
C ASP A 107 -3.10 21.11 -5.48
N ALA A 108 -2.27 20.18 -5.03
CA ALA A 108 -2.69 18.85 -4.53
C ALA A 108 -3.86 18.88 -3.54
N ALA A 109 -3.90 19.91 -2.69
CA ALA A 109 -4.93 20.12 -1.66
C ALA A 109 -6.20 20.82 -2.19
N ILE A 110 -6.19 21.37 -3.42
CA ILE A 110 -7.27 22.24 -3.91
C ILE A 110 -7.71 22.00 -5.36
N PHE A 111 -7.03 21.14 -6.13
CA PHE A 111 -7.41 20.87 -7.52
C PHE A 111 -8.82 20.30 -7.60
N THR A 112 -9.53 20.55 -8.70
CA THR A 112 -10.87 20.01 -8.92
C THR A 112 -10.90 19.15 -10.17
N VAL A 113 -11.71 18.08 -10.12
CA VAL A 113 -12.03 17.19 -11.24
C VAL A 113 -13.50 16.77 -11.09
N ASP A 114 -14.19 16.61 -12.21
CA ASP A 114 -15.63 16.35 -12.28
C ASP A 114 -16.00 15.08 -13.07
N SER A 115 -15.02 14.49 -13.74
CA SER A 115 -15.21 13.37 -14.64
C SER A 115 -13.95 12.53 -14.70
N ARG A 116 -14.07 11.32 -15.22
CA ARG A 116 -12.92 10.44 -15.47
C ARG A 116 -11.94 11.08 -16.46
N GLU A 117 -12.43 11.82 -17.44
CA GLU A 117 -11.59 12.53 -18.41
C GLU A 117 -10.74 13.60 -17.72
N SER A 118 -11.35 14.45 -16.87
CA SER A 118 -10.60 15.46 -16.12
C SER A 118 -9.66 14.86 -15.07
N MET A 119 -9.95 13.69 -14.51
CA MET A 119 -8.99 12.92 -13.70
C MET A 119 -7.75 12.49 -14.49
N LEU A 120 -7.95 11.93 -15.69
CA LEU A 120 -6.84 11.48 -16.53
C LEU A 120 -6.01 12.67 -17.06
N GLU A 121 -6.66 13.78 -17.41
CA GLU A 121 -5.98 15.02 -17.79
C GLU A 121 -5.17 15.58 -16.62
N LYS A 122 -5.72 15.61 -15.40
CA LYS A 122 -4.96 16.06 -14.22
C LYS A 122 -3.75 15.17 -13.97
N ALA A 123 -3.93 13.85 -14.08
CA ALA A 123 -2.87 12.86 -13.90
C ALA A 123 -1.64 13.09 -14.80
N ASP A 124 -1.86 13.57 -16.04
CA ASP A 124 -0.77 13.86 -16.98
C ASP A 124 0.22 14.94 -16.48
N SER A 125 -0.21 15.77 -15.53
CA SER A 125 0.60 16.87 -14.98
C SER A 125 1.19 16.60 -13.59
N VAL A 126 0.80 15.51 -12.91
CA VAL A 126 1.12 15.30 -11.48
C VAL A 126 1.85 13.98 -11.18
N GLY A 127 2.20 13.21 -12.22
CA GLY A 127 2.99 12.00 -12.08
C GLY A 127 4.46 12.26 -11.71
N VAL A 128 5.25 11.19 -11.67
CA VAL A 128 6.67 11.19 -11.26
C VAL A 128 7.52 12.27 -11.95
N LEU A 129 7.29 12.51 -13.24
CA LEU A 129 8.09 13.44 -14.04
C LEU A 129 7.73 14.92 -13.81
N ALA A 130 6.72 15.23 -12.98
CA ALA A 130 6.40 16.61 -12.59
C ALA A 130 7.53 17.27 -11.79
N THR A 131 8.36 16.49 -11.09
CA THR A 131 9.61 17.01 -10.51
C THR A 131 10.72 16.95 -11.56
N GLU A 132 11.18 18.12 -12.03
CA GLU A 132 12.18 18.20 -13.12
C GLU A 132 13.58 17.75 -12.69
N ASN A 133 14.05 18.23 -11.54
CA ASN A 133 15.36 17.88 -11.00
C ASN A 133 15.42 16.38 -10.65
N GLU A 134 16.37 15.67 -11.26
CA GLU A 134 16.48 14.21 -11.15
C GLU A 134 16.80 13.72 -9.74
N ASP A 135 17.67 14.41 -9.01
CA ASP A 135 18.06 14.01 -7.64
C ASP A 135 16.89 14.22 -6.66
N VAL A 136 16.22 15.37 -6.77
CA VAL A 136 15.02 15.68 -5.98
C VAL A 136 13.90 14.68 -6.30
N ARG A 137 13.68 14.38 -7.59
CA ARG A 137 12.71 13.37 -8.04
C ARG A 137 13.05 12.00 -7.48
N SER A 138 14.32 11.59 -7.55
CA SER A 138 14.79 10.30 -7.02
C SER A 138 14.48 10.16 -5.53
N LEU A 139 14.80 11.17 -4.72
CA LEU A 139 14.56 11.14 -3.28
C LEU A 139 13.06 11.17 -2.93
N ARG A 140 12.28 12.04 -3.57
CA ARG A 140 10.81 12.12 -3.37
C ARG A 140 10.12 10.80 -3.67
N GLU A 141 10.49 10.15 -4.77
CA GLU A 141 9.90 8.87 -5.14
C GLU A 141 10.42 7.71 -4.27
N MET A 142 11.70 7.71 -3.87
CA MET A 142 12.21 6.73 -2.90
C MET A 142 11.44 6.80 -1.57
N ILE A 143 11.20 8.01 -1.05
CA ILE A 143 10.35 8.24 0.13
C ILE A 143 8.95 7.72 -0.14
N THR A 144 8.31 8.15 -1.23
CA THR A 144 6.93 7.74 -1.58
C THR A 144 6.80 6.22 -1.65
N TYR A 145 7.75 5.50 -2.25
CA TYR A 145 7.72 4.04 -2.34
C TYR A 145 7.99 3.36 -1.00
N GLY A 146 8.87 3.93 -0.16
CA GLY A 146 9.03 3.49 1.22
C GLY A 146 7.75 3.63 2.04
N LEU A 147 7.00 4.73 1.86
CA LEU A 147 5.71 4.95 2.51
C LEU A 147 4.63 3.97 2.04
N LYS A 148 4.64 3.57 0.76
CA LYS A 148 3.74 2.51 0.27
C LYS A 148 3.99 1.18 0.99
N GLY A 149 5.25 0.75 1.09
CA GLY A 149 5.62 -0.46 1.82
C GLY A 149 5.25 -0.36 3.31
N MET A 150 5.47 0.80 3.93
CA MET A 150 5.06 1.06 5.31
C MET A 150 3.54 0.95 5.49
N ALA A 151 2.76 1.49 4.56
CA ALA A 151 1.31 1.44 4.62
C ALA A 151 0.77 0.01 4.55
N ALA A 152 1.35 -0.85 3.71
CA ALA A 152 0.95 -2.25 3.63
C ALA A 152 1.14 -2.99 4.98
N TYR A 153 2.28 -2.78 5.65
CA TYR A 153 2.51 -3.37 6.97
C TYR A 153 1.56 -2.82 8.03
N ALA A 154 1.31 -1.51 8.02
CA ALA A 154 0.38 -0.87 8.94
C ALA A 154 -1.05 -1.39 8.76
N GLU A 155 -1.48 -1.63 7.52
CA GLU A 155 -2.81 -2.14 7.20
C GLU A 155 -3.00 -3.56 7.74
N HIS A 156 -2.03 -4.46 7.56
CA HIS A 156 -2.09 -5.81 8.14
C HIS A 156 -2.10 -5.78 9.67
N ALA A 157 -1.35 -4.87 10.31
CA ALA A 157 -1.41 -4.70 11.77
C ALA A 157 -2.81 -4.21 12.20
N ASN A 158 -3.40 -3.28 11.45
CA ASN A 158 -4.73 -2.74 11.70
C ASN A 158 -5.83 -3.80 11.55
N ASN A 159 -5.70 -4.75 10.61
CA ASN A 159 -6.63 -5.89 10.48
C ASN A 159 -6.68 -6.77 11.73
N ILE A 160 -5.61 -6.75 12.54
CA ILE A 160 -5.52 -7.45 13.84
C ILE A 160 -5.97 -6.53 15.00
N GLY A 161 -6.28 -5.26 14.73
CA GLY A 161 -6.68 -4.26 15.72
C GLY A 161 -5.51 -3.54 16.39
N LYS A 162 -4.34 -3.52 15.76
CA LYS A 162 -3.14 -2.82 16.23
C LYS A 162 -2.87 -1.59 15.35
N GLU A 163 -2.81 -0.42 15.97
CA GLU A 163 -2.54 0.86 15.30
C GLU A 163 -1.50 1.65 16.11
N ASP A 164 -0.62 2.36 15.40
CA ASP A 164 0.24 3.38 15.99
C ASP A 164 0.10 4.70 15.22
N LEU A 165 -0.52 5.70 15.87
CA LEU A 165 -0.74 7.02 15.26
C LEU A 165 0.55 7.77 14.96
N VAL A 166 1.71 7.39 15.54
CA VAL A 166 3.02 7.94 15.18
C VAL A 166 3.37 7.58 13.73
N ILE A 167 3.00 6.37 13.27
CA ILE A 167 3.22 5.94 11.89
C ILE A 167 2.32 6.74 10.94
N ASN A 168 1.04 6.88 11.28
CA ASN A 168 0.10 7.70 10.50
C ASN A 168 0.57 9.16 10.40
N ALA A 169 1.00 9.75 11.51
CA ALA A 169 1.53 11.11 11.55
C ALA A 169 2.75 11.28 10.65
N PHE A 170 3.68 10.33 10.69
CA PHE A 170 4.85 10.37 9.83
C PHE A 170 4.50 10.21 8.34
N ILE A 171 3.51 9.37 8.00
CA ILE A 171 3.05 9.23 6.61
C ILE A 171 2.53 10.58 6.08
N TYR A 172 1.72 11.30 6.85
CA TYR A 172 1.27 12.65 6.47
C TYR A 172 2.45 13.63 6.36
N GLU A 173 3.36 13.65 7.34
CA GLU A 173 4.54 14.51 7.31
C GLU A 173 5.37 14.30 6.03
N ALA A 174 5.69 13.03 5.73
CA ALA A 174 6.54 12.66 4.62
C ALA A 174 5.85 12.91 3.27
N LEU A 175 4.57 12.54 3.11
CA LEU A 175 3.82 12.83 1.88
C LEU A 175 3.74 14.34 1.60
N ALA A 176 3.43 15.15 2.62
CA ALA A 176 3.40 16.60 2.48
C ALA A 176 4.77 17.17 2.08
N SER A 177 5.84 16.66 2.68
CA SER A 177 7.22 17.07 2.38
C SER A 177 7.62 16.80 0.92
N THR A 178 7.06 15.76 0.29
CA THR A 178 7.33 15.51 -1.14
C THR A 178 6.67 16.51 -2.10
N LEU A 179 5.86 17.46 -1.59
CA LEU A 179 5.35 18.61 -2.35
C LEU A 179 6.11 19.91 -2.08
N ASP A 180 7.00 19.94 -1.09
CA ASP A 180 7.68 21.15 -0.67
C ASP A 180 8.96 21.35 -1.51
N ASP A 181 8.91 22.33 -2.42
CA ASP A 181 10.04 22.70 -3.28
C ASP A 181 11.12 23.53 -2.57
N SER A 182 10.89 23.91 -1.31
CA SER A 182 11.93 24.56 -0.49
C SER A 182 12.92 23.59 0.13
N LEU A 183 12.59 22.30 0.20
CA LEU A 183 13.47 21.27 0.74
C LEU A 183 14.67 21.01 -0.17
N THR A 184 15.85 20.99 0.42
CA THR A 184 17.09 20.66 -0.28
C THR A 184 17.27 19.15 -0.45
N ALA A 185 18.25 18.74 -1.25
CA ALA A 185 18.61 17.33 -1.36
C ALA A 185 19.02 16.72 0.00
N ASP A 186 19.74 17.47 0.85
CA ASP A 186 20.15 17.01 2.18
C ASP A 186 18.94 16.79 3.12
N ASP A 187 17.93 17.67 3.03
CA ASP A 187 16.68 17.52 3.78
C ASP A 187 15.93 16.26 3.34
N LEU A 188 15.87 16.01 2.03
CA LEU A 188 15.23 14.83 1.46
C LEU A 188 16.00 13.53 1.75
N VAL A 189 17.34 13.56 1.82
CA VAL A 189 18.15 12.43 2.30
C VAL A 189 17.84 12.15 3.77
N THR A 190 17.75 13.20 4.60
CA THR A 190 17.38 13.07 6.01
C THR A 190 15.98 12.47 6.16
N LEU A 191 15.02 12.94 5.37
CA LEU A 191 13.66 12.38 5.35
C LEU A 191 13.65 10.92 4.90
N THR A 192 14.46 10.54 3.90
CA THR A 192 14.62 9.14 3.48
C THR A 192 15.08 8.25 4.63
N LEU A 193 16.09 8.68 5.39
CA LEU A 193 16.57 7.91 6.54
C LEU A 193 15.49 7.81 7.63
N LYS A 194 14.74 8.88 7.87
CA LYS A 194 13.60 8.90 8.78
C LYS A 194 12.47 7.97 8.30
N THR A 195 12.25 7.84 6.98
CA THR A 195 11.34 6.84 6.41
C THR A 195 11.80 5.43 6.74
N GLY A 196 13.11 5.14 6.67
CA GLY A 196 13.68 3.87 7.12
C GLY A 196 13.45 3.57 8.60
N GLU A 197 13.64 4.57 9.47
CA GLU A 197 13.34 4.45 10.91
C GLU A 197 11.88 4.06 11.16
N HIS A 198 10.94 4.70 10.48
CA HIS A 198 9.52 4.38 10.61
C HIS A 198 9.15 3.05 9.93
N GLY A 199 9.93 2.64 8.92
CA GLY A 199 9.88 1.28 8.37
C GLY A 199 10.16 0.22 9.43
N VAL A 200 11.18 0.43 10.28
CA VAL A 200 11.45 -0.47 11.42
C VAL A 200 10.29 -0.46 12.41
N LYS A 201 9.73 0.71 12.74
CA LYS A 201 8.60 0.81 13.68
C LYS A 201 7.37 0.04 13.20
N VAL A 202 6.97 0.20 11.94
CA VAL A 202 5.79 -0.51 11.42
C VAL A 202 6.01 -2.02 11.33
N MET A 203 7.22 -2.46 10.98
CA MET A 203 7.54 -3.89 10.98
C MET A 203 7.48 -4.47 12.38
N ALA A 204 7.96 -3.75 13.40
CA ALA A 204 7.84 -4.15 14.80
C ALA A 204 6.36 -4.21 15.26
N LEU A 205 5.54 -3.25 14.83
CA LEU A 205 4.09 -3.25 15.12
C LEU A 205 3.40 -4.48 14.50
N LEU A 206 3.71 -4.79 13.24
CA LEU A 206 3.14 -5.96 12.54
C LEU A 206 3.64 -7.28 13.15
N ASP A 207 4.91 -7.37 13.53
CA ASP A 207 5.47 -8.52 14.24
C ASP A 207 4.75 -8.74 15.58
N GLU A 208 4.58 -7.70 16.39
CA GLU A 208 3.81 -7.78 17.64
C GLU A 208 2.36 -8.20 17.36
N ALA A 209 1.70 -7.62 16.36
CA ALA A 209 0.33 -7.94 16.00
C ALA A 209 0.17 -9.43 15.66
N ASN A 210 1.01 -9.94 14.76
CA ASN A 210 0.97 -11.34 14.33
C ASN A 210 1.33 -12.30 15.46
N THR A 211 2.44 -12.07 16.16
CA THR A 211 2.92 -13.00 17.21
C THR A 211 2.00 -13.00 18.43
N SER A 212 1.41 -11.87 18.79
CA SER A 212 0.45 -11.80 19.92
C SER A 212 -0.89 -12.47 19.61
N ARG A 213 -1.34 -12.45 18.35
CA ARG A 213 -2.61 -13.10 17.95
C ARG A 213 -2.44 -14.58 17.60
N PHE A 214 -1.42 -14.92 16.82
CA PHE A 214 -1.28 -16.24 16.21
C PHE A 214 -0.18 -17.11 16.86
N GLY A 215 0.56 -16.54 17.83
CA GLY A 215 1.67 -17.17 18.53
C GLY A 215 3.03 -16.91 17.86
N ASN A 216 4.12 -17.15 18.57
CA ASN A 216 5.46 -17.03 17.97
C ASN A 216 5.68 -18.15 16.94
N PRO A 217 6.19 -17.83 15.74
CA PRO A 217 6.60 -18.85 14.77
C PRO A 217 7.57 -19.86 15.37
N GLU A 218 7.39 -21.13 15.03
CA GLU A 218 8.25 -22.23 15.47
C GLU A 218 8.71 -23.10 14.30
N ILE A 219 9.79 -23.87 14.50
CA ILE A 219 10.31 -24.80 13.49
C ILE A 219 9.18 -25.71 13.02
N THR A 220 8.93 -25.72 11.71
CA THR A 220 7.79 -26.42 11.12
C THR A 220 8.20 -27.12 9.83
N GLN A 221 7.80 -28.38 9.68
CA GLN A 221 7.86 -29.08 8.41
C GLN A 221 6.54 -28.86 7.67
N VAL A 222 6.60 -28.22 6.50
CA VAL A 222 5.42 -27.93 5.67
C VAL A 222 5.38 -28.90 4.51
N ASN A 223 4.21 -29.52 4.28
CA ASN A 223 4.01 -30.37 3.12
C ASN A 223 3.89 -29.51 1.85
N ILE A 224 4.56 -29.93 0.78
CA ILE A 224 4.52 -29.28 -0.54
C ILE A 224 3.82 -30.14 -1.62
N GLY A 225 3.35 -31.34 -1.24
CA GLY A 225 2.51 -32.18 -2.07
C GLY A 225 1.02 -31.88 -1.89
N VAL A 226 0.17 -32.53 -2.68
CA VAL A 226 -1.29 -32.34 -2.66
C VAL A 226 -2.04 -33.53 -2.07
N ARG A 227 -3.23 -33.26 -1.52
CA ARG A 227 -4.23 -34.22 -1.07
C ARG A 227 -5.29 -34.44 -2.15
N LYS A 228 -6.31 -35.25 -1.85
CA LYS A 228 -7.37 -35.65 -2.80
C LYS A 228 -8.67 -34.84 -2.66
N ASN A 229 -8.78 -34.00 -1.64
CA ASN A 229 -9.96 -33.17 -1.43
C ASN A 229 -9.97 -31.97 -2.40
N PRO A 230 -11.13 -31.37 -2.71
CA PRO A 230 -11.17 -30.03 -3.28
C PRO A 230 -10.49 -29.04 -2.33
N ALA A 231 -9.95 -27.94 -2.86
CA ALA A 231 -9.17 -27.01 -2.05
C ALA A 231 -9.35 -25.55 -2.46
N ILE A 232 -9.07 -24.66 -1.51
CA ILE A 232 -8.87 -23.23 -1.72
C ILE A 232 -7.38 -22.91 -1.55
N LEU A 233 -6.82 -22.16 -2.50
CA LEU A 233 -5.45 -21.65 -2.44
C LEU A 233 -5.47 -20.19 -2.01
N ILE A 234 -4.92 -19.88 -0.83
CA ILE A 234 -4.79 -18.50 -0.33
C ILE A 234 -3.37 -17.99 -0.59
N SER A 235 -3.27 -16.77 -1.12
CA SER A 235 -2.03 -16.08 -1.48
C SER A 235 -2.04 -14.66 -0.88
N GLY A 236 -0.94 -13.92 -1.01
CA GLY A 236 -0.78 -12.63 -0.34
C GLY A 236 -0.15 -12.77 1.04
N HIS A 237 -0.59 -11.95 2.01
CA HIS A 237 0.09 -11.80 3.30
C HIS A 237 -0.85 -11.79 4.52
N ASP A 238 -2.16 -11.67 4.34
CA ASP A 238 -3.07 -11.40 5.45
C ASP A 238 -3.44 -12.68 6.23
N LEU A 239 -2.97 -12.75 7.47
CA LEU A 239 -3.22 -13.89 8.36
C LEU A 239 -4.62 -13.86 9.00
N THR A 240 -5.28 -12.70 9.05
CA THR A 240 -6.66 -12.57 9.55
C THR A 240 -7.65 -13.14 8.54
N ASP A 241 -7.39 -12.97 7.25
CA ASP A 241 -8.15 -13.62 6.18
C ASP A 241 -7.99 -15.15 6.22
N LEU A 242 -6.76 -15.64 6.43
CA LEU A 242 -6.52 -17.08 6.60
C LEU A 242 -7.28 -17.63 7.82
N GLU A 243 -7.26 -16.95 8.95
CA GLU A 243 -7.98 -17.38 10.15
C GLU A 243 -9.47 -17.56 9.86
N GLN A 244 -10.10 -16.57 9.22
CA GLN A 244 -11.50 -16.61 8.85
C GLN A 244 -11.79 -17.73 7.85
N LEU A 245 -10.92 -17.91 6.85
CA LEU A 245 -11.05 -18.98 5.85
C LEU A 245 -10.97 -20.37 6.49
N LEU A 246 -9.99 -20.59 7.37
CA LEU A 246 -9.80 -21.87 8.07
C LEU A 246 -10.99 -22.21 8.97
N GLU A 247 -11.55 -21.21 9.67
CA GLU A 247 -12.72 -21.42 10.50
C GLU A 247 -13.96 -21.78 9.66
N GLN A 248 -14.18 -21.06 8.55
CA GLN A 248 -15.33 -21.29 7.67
C GLN A 248 -15.26 -22.61 6.90
N THR A 249 -14.06 -23.09 6.58
CA THR A 249 -13.84 -24.35 5.85
C THR A 249 -13.81 -25.58 6.75
N LYS A 250 -13.83 -25.41 8.08
CA LYS A 250 -13.78 -26.52 9.04
C LYS A 250 -14.95 -27.48 8.86
N GLY A 251 -14.64 -28.76 8.66
CA GLY A 251 -15.65 -29.82 8.51
C GLY A 251 -16.40 -29.81 7.18
N THR A 252 -16.04 -28.95 6.22
CA THR A 252 -16.70 -28.86 4.91
C THR A 252 -16.21 -29.91 3.91
N GLY A 253 -15.05 -30.51 4.17
CA GLY A 253 -14.35 -31.38 3.21
C GLY A 253 -13.51 -30.62 2.17
N VAL A 254 -13.35 -29.30 2.32
CA VAL A 254 -12.45 -28.48 1.51
C VAL A 254 -11.14 -28.24 2.26
N ASP A 255 -10.01 -28.59 1.64
CA ASP A 255 -8.68 -28.30 2.18
C ASP A 255 -8.27 -26.83 1.90
N VAL A 256 -7.36 -26.28 2.71
CA VAL A 256 -6.76 -24.96 2.49
C VAL A 256 -5.26 -25.11 2.26
N TYR A 257 -4.74 -24.50 1.19
CA TYR A 257 -3.31 -24.42 0.89
C TYR A 257 -2.86 -22.96 0.88
N THR A 258 -1.61 -22.73 1.29
CA THR A 258 -0.94 -21.44 1.11
C THR A 258 -0.19 -21.40 -0.21
N HIS A 259 0.04 -20.19 -0.72
CA HIS A 259 0.87 -19.92 -1.89
C HIS A 259 1.77 -18.70 -1.67
N SER A 260 2.96 -18.71 -2.27
CA SER A 260 3.95 -17.62 -2.20
C SER A 260 4.19 -17.13 -0.76
N GLU A 261 3.71 -15.94 -0.43
CA GLU A 261 4.01 -15.24 0.83
C GLU A 261 3.10 -15.66 1.99
N MET A 262 2.09 -16.49 1.74
CA MET A 262 1.29 -17.10 2.80
C MET A 262 1.97 -18.33 3.43
N LEU A 263 3.06 -18.85 2.84
CA LEU A 263 3.83 -19.98 3.37
C LEU A 263 4.15 -19.85 4.88
N PRO A 264 4.58 -18.69 5.40
CA PRO A 264 4.90 -18.53 6.81
C PRO A 264 3.73 -18.73 7.77
N ALA A 265 2.48 -18.73 7.30
CA ALA A 265 1.33 -19.03 8.13
C ALA A 265 1.43 -20.42 8.79
N HIS A 266 2.05 -21.40 8.12
CA HIS A 266 2.28 -22.73 8.69
C HIS A 266 3.15 -22.70 9.95
N TYR A 267 3.93 -21.64 10.17
CA TYR A 267 4.88 -21.56 11.27
C TYR A 267 4.19 -21.15 12.57
N TYR A 268 3.00 -20.55 12.49
CA TYR A 268 2.25 -20.04 13.62
C TYR A 268 1.44 -21.15 14.32
N PRO A 269 1.60 -21.34 15.65
CA PRO A 269 0.86 -22.36 16.40
C PRO A 269 -0.66 -22.29 16.25
N ALA A 270 -1.22 -21.08 16.13
CA ALA A 270 -2.67 -20.89 16.03
C ALA A 270 -3.29 -21.58 14.81
N PHE A 271 -2.56 -21.73 13.71
CA PHE A 271 -3.06 -22.36 12.48
C PHE A 271 -2.80 -23.87 12.42
N LYS A 272 -1.83 -24.38 13.18
CA LYS A 272 -1.48 -25.81 13.20
C LYS A 272 -2.58 -26.73 13.76
N LYS A 273 -3.57 -26.16 14.45
CA LYS A 273 -4.72 -26.90 15.00
C LYS A 273 -5.74 -27.34 13.94
N TYR A 274 -5.64 -26.86 12.70
CA TYR A 274 -6.59 -27.13 11.63
C TYR A 274 -6.11 -28.28 10.74
N ASP A 275 -6.72 -29.47 10.86
CA ASP A 275 -6.33 -30.67 10.11
C ASP A 275 -6.46 -30.52 8.57
N HIS A 276 -7.38 -29.66 8.12
CA HIS A 276 -7.63 -29.36 6.71
C HIS A 276 -6.71 -28.25 6.16
N PHE A 277 -5.84 -27.67 6.99
CA PHE A 277 -4.76 -26.80 6.53
C PHE A 277 -3.61 -27.67 5.99
N ALA A 278 -3.57 -27.86 4.67
CA ALA A 278 -2.97 -29.04 4.07
C ALA A 278 -1.48 -28.90 3.74
N GLY A 279 -1.02 -27.70 3.38
CA GLY A 279 0.36 -27.46 2.97
C GLY A 279 0.55 -26.16 2.20
N ASN A 280 1.70 -26.02 1.55
CA ASN A 280 2.00 -24.93 0.63
C ASN A 280 2.10 -25.46 -0.79
N TYR A 281 1.42 -24.81 -1.73
CA TYR A 281 1.42 -25.20 -3.13
C TYR A 281 2.16 -24.16 -3.98
N GLY A 282 2.91 -24.64 -4.98
CA GLY A 282 3.64 -23.79 -5.92
C GLY A 282 4.92 -23.16 -5.34
N ASN A 283 5.27 -22.00 -5.90
CA ASN A 283 6.47 -21.23 -5.60
C ASN A 283 6.10 -19.75 -5.36
N ALA A 284 6.85 -18.83 -5.96
CA ALA A 284 6.68 -17.40 -5.82
C ALA A 284 5.68 -16.87 -6.85
N TRP A 285 5.06 -15.72 -6.52
CA TRP A 285 3.99 -15.06 -7.27
C TRP A 285 4.14 -15.03 -8.81
N TRP A 286 5.34 -14.86 -9.37
CA TRP A 286 5.52 -14.72 -10.82
C TRP A 286 5.21 -16.00 -11.61
N LYS A 287 5.13 -17.16 -10.96
CA LYS A 287 4.76 -18.46 -11.56
C LYS A 287 3.26 -18.78 -11.49
N GLN A 288 2.44 -17.92 -10.87
CA GLN A 288 1.02 -18.18 -10.59
C GLN A 288 0.11 -18.44 -11.82
N LEU A 289 0.61 -18.25 -13.05
CA LEU A 289 -0.16 -18.57 -14.26
C LEU A 289 -0.12 -20.06 -14.58
N ASP A 290 0.97 -20.73 -14.22
CA ASP A 290 1.19 -22.15 -14.47
C ASP A 290 0.85 -23.03 -13.26
N GLU A 291 0.88 -22.45 -12.05
CA GLU A 291 0.64 -23.12 -10.77
C GLU A 291 -0.85 -23.09 -10.40
#